data_AF-A0A946XQF9-F1
#
_entry.id   AF-A0A946XQF9-F1
#
_cell.length_a   1.000
_cell.length_b   1.000
_cell.length_c   1.000
_cell.angle_alpha   90.00
_cell.angle_beta   90.00
_cell.angle_gamma   90.00
#
_symmetry.space_group_name_H-M   'P 1'
#
loop_
_entity.id
_entity.type
_entity.pdbx_description
1 polymer ?
#
loop_
_entity_poly.entity_id
_entity_poly.type
_entity_poly.pdbx_seq_one_letter_code
_entity_poly.pdbx_strand_id
1 'polypeptide(L)'
;IAFWMLRNIDQYQVEILITLALVTGGYSLAQHLHTSGPLAMVVAGLMIGNQGRSLAMSSKTEEHVDSFWELIDEILNALLFLIIGLEILALEFNFLFLVFGIIAIPLILATRMFAVSLPVLLLKKRRTFTKGVIRALTWGGLRGGISLALALSIPKGGERDLLLTATYVVVIFSIAVQGMTLKFVLPKSENS
;
A
#
# COMPACT_ATOMS: atom_id res chain seq x y z
N ILE A 1 2.91 24.29 9.09
CA ILE A 1 1.77 25.16 8.70
C ILE A 1 0.45 24.41 8.87
N ALA A 2 0.21 23.31 8.13
CA ALA A 2 -1.01 22.49 8.28
C ALA A 2 -1.34 22.11 9.74
N PHE A 3 -0.37 21.58 10.50
CA PHE A 3 -0.54 21.28 11.93
C PHE A 3 -1.03 22.49 12.77
N TRP A 4 -0.51 23.68 12.48
CA TRP A 4 -0.87 24.90 13.20
C TRP A 4 -2.27 25.41 12.81
N MET A 5 -2.68 25.18 11.57
CA MET A 5 -4.03 25.51 11.09
C MET A 5 -5.07 24.58 11.71
N LEU A 6 -4.78 23.28 11.80
CA LEU A 6 -5.64 22.30 12.48
C LEU A 6 -5.86 22.68 13.95
N ARG A 7 -4.81 23.13 14.64
CA ARG A 7 -4.91 23.50 16.08
C ARG A 7 -5.81 24.70 16.38
N ASN A 8 -6.04 25.58 15.41
CA ASN A 8 -6.78 26.82 15.61
C ASN A 8 -8.23 26.77 15.08
N ILE A 9 -8.63 25.67 14.44
CA ILE A 9 -9.91 25.54 13.74
C ILE A 9 -10.60 24.29 14.26
N ASP A 10 -11.81 24.43 14.82
CA ASP A 10 -12.58 23.31 15.39
C ASP A 10 -13.81 23.01 14.50
N GLN A 11 -13.54 22.72 13.21
CA GLN A 11 -14.54 22.41 12.20
C GLN A 11 -14.03 21.33 11.25
N TYR A 12 -14.66 20.15 11.30
CA TYR A 12 -14.21 18.97 10.56
C TYR A 12 -14.10 19.17 9.05
N GLN A 13 -14.97 19.97 8.43
CA GLN A 13 -14.90 20.22 6.99
C GLN A 13 -13.59 20.94 6.61
N VAL A 14 -13.19 21.93 7.40
CA VAL A 14 -11.98 22.71 7.14
C VAL A 14 -10.74 21.86 7.38
N GLU A 15 -10.77 21.01 8.41
CA GLU A 15 -9.68 20.08 8.70
C GLU A 15 -9.50 19.03 7.60
N ILE A 16 -10.60 18.45 7.08
CA ILE A 16 -10.56 17.56 5.90
C ILE A 16 -9.92 18.29 4.70
N LEU A 17 -10.37 19.51 4.39
CA LEU A 17 -9.80 20.30 3.29
C LEU A 17 -8.31 20.60 3.50
N ILE A 18 -7.87 20.86 4.73
CA ILE A 18 -6.45 21.04 5.05
C ILE A 18 -5.66 19.75 4.79
N THR A 19 -6.19 18.58 5.17
CA THR A 19 -5.51 17.30 4.90
C THR A 19 -5.42 17.00 3.40
N LEU A 20 -6.48 17.28 2.63
CA LEU A 20 -6.46 17.16 1.16
C LEU A 20 -5.47 18.14 0.52
N ALA A 21 -5.46 19.39 0.97
CA ALA A 21 -4.52 20.41 0.50
C ALA A 21 -3.07 20.04 0.85
N LEU A 22 -2.84 19.44 2.01
CA LEU A 22 -1.53 18.93 2.41
C LEU A 22 -1.08 17.80 1.47
N VAL A 23 -1.96 16.85 1.16
CA VAL A 23 -1.62 15.73 0.28
C VAL A 23 -1.36 16.23 -1.15
N THR A 24 -2.25 17.02 -1.71
CA THR A 24 -2.13 17.52 -3.09
C THR A 24 -1.02 18.56 -3.26
N GLY A 25 -1.02 19.59 -2.42
CA GLY A 25 -0.02 20.65 -2.44
C GLY A 25 1.36 20.18 -2.00
N GLY A 26 1.42 19.31 -0.98
CA GLY A 26 2.66 18.71 -0.53
C GLY A 26 3.28 17.77 -1.56
N TYR A 27 2.45 17.00 -2.28
CA TYR A 27 2.93 16.15 -3.37
C TYR A 27 3.52 16.99 -4.52
N SER A 28 2.81 18.03 -4.96
CA SER A 28 3.30 18.94 -6.00
C SER A 28 4.61 19.62 -5.59
N LEU A 29 4.69 20.11 -4.35
CA LEU A 29 5.91 20.72 -3.81
C LEU A 29 7.07 19.72 -3.76
N ALA A 30 6.82 18.48 -3.35
CA ALA A 30 7.83 17.42 -3.33
C ALA A 30 8.38 17.13 -4.75
N GLN A 31 7.51 17.12 -5.77
CA GLN A 31 7.93 16.97 -7.17
C GLN A 31 8.78 18.13 -7.66
N HIS A 32 8.42 19.38 -7.33
CA HIS A 32 9.22 20.56 -7.66
C HIS A 32 10.61 20.53 -7.01
N LEU A 33 10.73 19.95 -5.83
CA LEU A 33 12.00 19.76 -5.13
C LEU A 33 12.77 18.51 -5.62
N HIS A 34 12.28 17.81 -6.64
CA HIS A 34 12.85 16.55 -7.14
C HIS A 34 12.98 15.47 -6.06
N THR A 35 12.06 15.47 -5.09
CA THR A 35 11.99 14.46 -4.01
C THR A 35 10.85 13.48 -4.24
N SER A 36 10.85 12.36 -3.52
CA SER A 36 9.78 11.36 -3.64
C SER A 36 8.47 11.86 -3.01
N GLY A 37 7.53 12.30 -3.85
CA GLY A 37 6.17 12.70 -3.45
C GLY A 37 5.47 11.69 -2.54
N PRO A 38 5.36 10.39 -2.90
CA PRO A 38 4.69 9.41 -2.05
C PRO A 38 5.30 9.29 -0.65
N LEU A 39 6.64 9.19 -0.56
CA LEU A 39 7.35 9.13 0.72
C LEU A 39 7.14 10.40 1.56
N ALA A 40 7.17 11.58 0.94
CA ALA A 40 6.90 12.84 1.64
C ALA A 40 5.49 12.85 2.24
N MET A 41 4.49 12.31 1.51
CA MET A 41 3.12 12.23 2.00
C MET A 41 2.96 11.18 3.10
N VAL A 42 3.69 10.07 3.07
CA VAL A 42 3.74 9.11 4.19
C VAL A 42 4.27 9.78 5.45
N VAL A 43 5.36 10.55 5.35
CA VAL A 43 5.91 11.28 6.49
C VAL A 43 4.92 12.33 6.99
N ALA A 44 4.30 13.11 6.10
CA ALA A 44 3.28 14.09 6.46
C ALA A 44 2.08 13.44 7.16
N GLY A 45 1.60 12.31 6.64
CA GLY A 45 0.53 11.51 7.22
C GLY A 45 0.87 10.96 8.60
N LEU A 46 2.09 10.43 8.81
CA LEU A 46 2.56 9.99 10.12
C LEU A 46 2.64 11.15 11.13
N MET A 47 3.08 12.34 10.68
CA MET A 47 3.14 13.52 11.54
C MET A 47 1.76 14.01 11.96
N ILE A 48 0.79 14.07 11.03
CA ILE A 48 -0.58 14.49 11.33
C ILE A 48 -1.34 13.42 12.11
N GLY A 49 -1.23 12.15 11.71
CA GLY A 49 -1.90 11.03 12.35
C GLY A 49 -1.42 10.78 13.79
N ASN A 50 -0.16 11.04 14.10
CA ASN A 50 0.36 10.89 15.46
C ASN A 50 0.28 12.20 16.26
N GLN A 51 1.05 13.21 15.83
CA GLN A 51 1.20 14.46 16.59
C GLN A 51 0.00 15.40 16.40
N GLY A 52 -0.54 15.47 15.18
CA GLY A 52 -1.70 16.29 14.81
C GLY A 52 -2.95 15.91 15.59
N ARG A 53 -3.31 14.63 15.63
CA ARG A 53 -4.50 14.17 16.36
C ARG A 53 -4.41 14.45 17.85
N SER A 54 -3.30 14.08 18.49
CA SER A 54 -3.15 14.19 19.94
C SER A 54 -3.09 15.62 20.47
N LEU A 55 -2.67 16.60 19.65
CA LEU A 55 -2.41 17.97 20.13
C LEU A 55 -3.24 19.06 19.43
N ALA A 56 -3.97 18.72 18.37
CA ALA A 56 -4.61 19.73 17.52
C ALA A 56 -6.05 19.42 17.11
N MET A 57 -6.60 18.22 17.38
CA MET A 57 -7.97 17.85 16.96
C MET A 57 -8.85 17.49 18.15
N SER A 58 -10.14 17.82 18.08
CA SER A 58 -11.15 17.26 18.98
C SER A 58 -11.52 15.83 18.57
N SER A 59 -11.95 15.00 19.52
CA SER A 59 -12.25 13.58 19.27
C SER A 59 -13.31 13.36 18.20
N LYS A 60 -14.31 14.25 18.14
CA LYS A 60 -15.35 14.20 17.12
C LYS A 60 -14.80 14.50 15.73
N THR A 61 -13.91 15.49 15.60
CA THR A 61 -13.32 15.81 14.29
C THR A 61 -12.37 14.72 13.81
N GLU A 62 -11.58 14.13 14.70
CA GLU A 62 -10.72 12.98 14.40
C GLU A 62 -11.52 11.85 13.73
N GLU A 63 -12.66 11.48 14.31
CA GLU A 63 -13.54 10.43 13.77
C GLU A 63 -14.06 10.75 12.36
N HIS A 64 -14.40 12.02 12.09
CA HIS A 64 -14.89 12.45 10.77
C HIS A 64 -13.78 12.47 9.72
N VAL A 65 -12.57 12.90 10.10
CA VAL A 65 -11.38 12.86 9.23
C VAL A 65 -11.04 11.41 8.90
N ASP A 66 -11.04 10.53 9.89
CA ASP A 66 -10.77 9.10 9.69
C ASP A 66 -11.81 8.45 8.79
N SER A 67 -13.09 8.66 9.06
CA SER A 67 -14.18 8.16 8.21
C SER A 67 -14.06 8.67 6.77
N PHE A 68 -13.72 9.94 6.59
CA PHE A 68 -13.51 10.51 5.26
C PHE A 68 -12.37 9.82 4.51
N TRP A 69 -11.21 9.64 5.15
CA TRP A 69 -10.06 8.99 4.51
C TRP A 69 -10.28 7.49 4.27
N GLU A 70 -11.04 6.81 5.13
CA GLU A 70 -11.48 5.43 4.91
C GLU A 70 -12.37 5.33 3.66
N LEU A 71 -13.36 6.22 3.51
CA LEU A 71 -14.19 6.28 2.30
C LEU A 71 -13.36 6.54 1.04
N ILE A 72 -12.36 7.44 1.11
CA ILE A 72 -11.45 7.69 -0.02
C ILE A 72 -10.62 6.45 -0.34
N ASP A 73 -10.08 5.74 0.67
CA ASP A 73 -9.35 4.48 0.47
C ASP A 73 -10.23 3.42 -0.20
N GLU A 74 -11.47 3.26 0.25
CA GLU A 74 -12.43 2.32 -0.33
C GLU A 74 -12.74 2.65 -1.80
N ILE A 75 -13.01 3.93 -2.10
CA ILE A 75 -13.28 4.38 -3.47
C ILE A 75 -12.06 4.14 -4.37
N LEU A 76 -10.87 4.57 -3.94
CA LEU A 76 -9.64 4.40 -4.72
C LEU A 76 -9.31 2.92 -4.95
N ASN A 77 -9.52 2.08 -3.95
CA ASN A 77 -9.30 0.64 -4.05
C ASN A 77 -10.33 0.00 -5.01
N ALA A 78 -11.60 0.40 -4.95
CA ALA A 78 -12.63 -0.06 -5.89
C ALA A 78 -12.30 0.35 -7.34
N LEU A 79 -11.87 1.60 -7.55
CA LEU A 79 -11.41 2.07 -8.86
C LEU A 79 -10.18 1.31 -9.35
N LEU A 80 -9.23 1.02 -8.47
CA LEU A 80 -8.05 0.21 -8.80
C LEU A 80 -8.46 -1.18 -9.28
N PHE A 81 -9.36 -1.85 -8.56
CA PHE A 81 -9.90 -3.15 -8.97
C PHE A 81 -10.68 -3.09 -10.28
N LEU A 82 -11.45 -2.03 -10.51
CA LEU A 82 -12.16 -1.82 -11.76
C LEU A 82 -11.17 -1.68 -12.94
N ILE A 83 -10.13 -0.87 -12.80
CA ILE A 83 -9.09 -0.68 -13.82
C ILE A 83 -8.34 -2.00 -14.07
N ILE A 84 -8.00 -2.75 -13.02
CA ILE A 84 -7.44 -4.11 -13.14
C ILE A 84 -8.34 -5.01 -13.99
N GLY A 85 -9.62 -5.04 -13.66
CA GLY A 85 -10.61 -5.88 -14.33
C GLY A 85 -10.93 -5.45 -15.76
N LEU A 86 -10.69 -4.19 -16.12
CA LEU A 86 -10.83 -3.71 -17.48
C LEU A 86 -9.60 -4.04 -18.33
N GLU A 87 -8.40 -3.80 -17.81
CA GLU A 87 -7.15 -4.04 -18.53
C GLU A 87 -6.96 -5.54 -18.86
N ILE A 88 -7.41 -6.45 -17.98
CA ILE A 88 -7.32 -7.89 -18.25
C ILE A 88 -8.06 -8.32 -19.53
N LEU A 89 -9.11 -7.59 -19.92
CA LEU A 89 -9.87 -7.83 -21.14
C LEU A 89 -9.13 -7.33 -22.39
N ALA A 90 -8.22 -6.35 -22.21
CA ALA A 90 -7.41 -5.77 -23.28
C ALA A 90 -6.07 -6.50 -23.48
N LEU A 91 -5.70 -7.43 -22.59
CA LEU A 91 -4.45 -8.19 -22.69
C LEU A 91 -4.53 -9.30 -23.73
N GLU A 92 -3.53 -9.36 -24.59
CA GLU A 92 -3.31 -10.50 -25.48
C GLU A 92 -2.62 -11.64 -24.71
N PHE A 93 -3.38 -12.72 -24.45
CA PHE A 93 -2.85 -13.87 -23.73
C PHE A 93 -1.92 -14.69 -24.62
N ASN A 94 -0.62 -14.47 -24.49
CA ASN A 94 0.39 -15.38 -24.99
C ASN A 94 0.69 -16.46 -23.94
N PHE A 95 0.65 -17.73 -24.34
CA PHE A 95 0.98 -18.87 -23.47
C PHE A 95 2.35 -18.70 -22.78
N LEU A 96 3.34 -18.18 -23.51
CA LEU A 96 4.69 -17.93 -22.99
C LEU A 96 4.67 -16.89 -21.85
N PHE A 97 3.92 -15.80 -22.00
CA PHE A 97 3.80 -14.76 -20.97
C PHE A 97 3.09 -15.27 -19.71
N LEU A 98 2.11 -16.15 -19.88
CA LEU A 98 1.42 -16.79 -18.75
C LEU A 98 2.37 -17.70 -17.96
N VAL A 99 3.19 -18.50 -18.65
CA VAL A 99 4.22 -19.32 -17.99
C VAL A 99 5.22 -18.45 -17.22
N PHE A 100 5.68 -17.34 -17.81
CA PHE A 100 6.55 -16.37 -17.12
C PHE A 100 5.87 -15.79 -15.87
N GLY A 101 4.60 -15.41 -15.95
CA GLY A 101 3.83 -14.91 -14.81
C GLY A 101 3.71 -15.94 -13.68
N ILE A 102 3.47 -17.22 -14.03
CA ILE A 102 3.39 -18.30 -13.03
C ILE A 102 4.74 -18.52 -12.35
N ILE A 103 5.86 -18.51 -13.09
CA ILE A 103 7.20 -18.65 -12.53
C ILE A 103 7.59 -17.44 -11.66
N ALA A 104 7.08 -16.25 -11.99
CA ALA A 104 7.32 -15.04 -11.20
C ALA A 104 6.73 -15.14 -9.78
N ILE A 105 5.63 -15.87 -9.59
CA ILE A 105 4.99 -16.04 -8.26
C ILE A 105 5.97 -16.63 -7.22
N PRO A 106 6.51 -17.86 -7.37
CA PRO A 106 7.41 -18.43 -6.38
C PRO A 106 8.70 -17.63 -6.24
N LEU A 107 9.19 -17.01 -7.33
CA LEU A 107 10.38 -16.15 -7.29
C LEU A 107 10.16 -14.92 -6.39
N ILE A 108 9.05 -14.21 -6.58
CA ILE A 108 8.71 -13.02 -5.78
C ILE A 108 8.48 -13.40 -4.32
N LEU A 109 7.79 -14.51 -4.06
CA LEU A 109 7.59 -15.01 -2.70
C LEU A 109 8.91 -15.38 -2.02
N ALA A 110 9.82 -16.04 -2.75
CA ALA A 110 11.16 -16.36 -2.24
C ALA A 110 11.94 -15.08 -1.94
N THR A 111 12.03 -14.15 -2.90
CA THR A 111 12.72 -12.85 -2.71
C THR A 111 12.15 -12.10 -1.51
N ARG A 112 10.83 -12.10 -1.33
CA ARG A 112 10.19 -11.48 -0.17
C ARG A 112 10.56 -12.18 1.13
N MET A 113 10.55 -13.50 1.16
CA MET A 113 10.96 -14.27 2.34
C MET A 113 12.41 -13.96 2.72
N PHE A 114 13.32 -13.85 1.74
CA PHE A 114 14.71 -13.45 1.97
C PHE A 114 14.81 -12.00 2.48
N ALA A 115 14.11 -11.06 1.84
CA ALA A 115 14.11 -9.65 2.22
C ALA A 115 13.57 -9.40 3.63
N VAL A 116 12.59 -10.19 4.09
CA VAL A 116 12.02 -10.10 5.45
C VAL A 116 12.85 -10.89 6.47
N SER A 117 13.36 -12.07 6.09
CA SER A 117 14.12 -12.92 7.01
C SER A 117 15.45 -12.29 7.42
N LEU A 118 16.14 -11.59 6.51
CA LEU A 118 17.44 -11.00 6.79
C LEU A 118 17.39 -9.94 7.92
N PRO A 119 16.51 -8.91 7.87
CA PRO A 119 16.33 -7.97 8.99
C PRO A 119 15.87 -8.66 10.28
N VAL A 120 14.93 -9.61 10.19
CA VAL A 120 14.41 -10.31 11.38
C VAL A 120 15.50 -11.13 12.05
N LEU A 121 16.35 -11.84 11.29
CA LEU A 121 17.48 -12.61 11.81
C LEU A 121 18.53 -11.72 12.48
N LEU A 122 18.87 -10.58 11.87
CA LEU A 122 19.80 -9.60 12.44
C LEU A 122 19.27 -8.99 13.75
N LEU A 123 17.97 -8.66 13.78
CA LEU A 123 17.33 -8.04 14.94
C LEU A 123 16.97 -9.06 16.03
N LYS A 124 16.89 -10.36 15.72
CA LYS A 124 16.58 -11.43 16.69
C LYS A 124 17.57 -11.49 17.85
N LYS A 125 18.79 -10.97 17.66
CA LYS A 125 19.80 -10.84 18.72
C LYS A 125 19.47 -9.74 19.75
N ARG A 126 18.62 -8.77 19.39
CA ARG A 126 18.28 -7.56 20.17
C ARG A 126 16.80 -7.46 20.55
N ARG A 127 15.92 -8.23 19.91
CA ARG A 127 14.46 -8.21 20.12
C ARG A 127 13.93 -9.64 20.12
N THR A 128 12.97 -9.92 21.01
CA THR A 128 12.17 -11.15 20.97
C THR A 128 11.11 -11.02 19.88
N PHE A 129 11.08 -11.95 18.93
CA PHE A 129 10.04 -12.04 17.91
C PHE A 129 9.17 -13.27 18.18
N THR A 130 7.85 -13.11 18.06
CA THR A 130 6.90 -14.22 18.16
C THR A 130 7.18 -15.26 17.08
N LYS A 131 7.00 -16.55 17.42
CA LYS A 131 7.15 -17.64 16.45
C LYS A 131 6.14 -17.41 15.31
N GLY A 132 6.63 -17.40 14.07
CA GLY A 132 5.80 -17.18 12.88
C GLY A 132 5.77 -15.74 12.34
N VAL A 133 6.44 -14.77 12.97
CA VAL A 133 6.52 -13.38 12.47
C VAL A 133 7.04 -13.29 11.04
N ILE A 134 8.06 -14.08 10.67
CA ILE A 134 8.58 -14.08 9.29
C ILE A 134 7.51 -14.54 8.30
N ARG A 135 6.75 -15.58 8.64
CA ARG A 135 5.66 -16.09 7.78
C ARG A 135 4.53 -15.08 7.70
N ALA A 136 4.11 -14.52 8.83
CA ALA A 136 3.07 -13.50 8.90
C ALA A 136 3.45 -12.24 8.11
N LEU A 137 4.69 -11.75 8.20
CA LEU A 137 5.17 -10.59 7.45
C LEU A 137 5.34 -10.87 5.95
N THR A 138 5.74 -12.09 5.58
CA THR A 138 5.90 -12.48 4.16
C THR A 138 4.55 -12.69 3.48
N TRP A 139 3.60 -13.35 4.16
CA TRP A 139 2.25 -13.60 3.63
C TRP A 139 1.30 -12.41 3.81
N GLY A 140 1.56 -11.55 4.81
CA GLY A 140 0.66 -10.48 5.23
C GLY A 140 0.76 -9.18 4.45
N GLY A 141 1.84 -8.92 3.71
CA GLY A 141 1.89 -7.74 2.85
C GLY A 141 1.17 -7.98 1.51
N LEU A 142 -0.11 -8.30 1.64
CA LEU A 142 -1.07 -8.32 0.55
C LEU A 142 -1.19 -6.91 -0.03
N ARG A 143 -1.35 -6.85 -1.35
CA ARG A 143 -1.57 -5.65 -2.20
C ARG A 143 -0.31 -5.12 -2.88
N GLY A 144 -0.34 -5.21 -4.21
CA GLY A 144 0.66 -4.71 -5.17
C GLY A 144 0.10 -3.64 -6.11
N GLY A 145 -0.90 -2.87 -5.65
CA GLY A 145 -1.53 -1.81 -6.46
C GLY A 145 -0.53 -0.78 -6.98
N ILE A 146 0.49 -0.46 -6.18
CA ILE A 146 1.61 0.40 -6.57
C ILE A 146 2.45 -0.25 -7.69
N SER A 147 2.71 -1.56 -7.60
CA SER A 147 3.45 -2.31 -8.63
C SER A 147 2.70 -2.31 -9.97
N LEU A 148 1.38 -2.39 -9.93
CA LEU A 148 0.56 -2.29 -11.12
C LEU A 148 0.56 -0.87 -11.71
N ALA A 149 0.42 0.15 -10.87
CA ALA A 149 0.51 1.54 -11.31
C ALA A 149 1.86 1.82 -12.00
N LEU A 150 2.95 1.26 -11.47
CA LEU A 150 4.26 1.31 -12.10
C LEU A 150 4.29 0.57 -13.45
N ALA A 151 3.71 -0.62 -13.52
CA ALA A 151 3.64 -1.40 -14.77
C ALA A 151 2.82 -0.67 -15.85
N LEU A 152 1.71 -0.01 -15.49
CA LEU A 152 0.89 0.79 -16.41
C LEU A 152 1.63 2.04 -16.91
N SER A 153 2.54 2.60 -16.11
CA SER A 153 3.37 3.77 -16.44
C SER A 153 4.47 3.47 -17.48
N ILE A 154 4.73 2.19 -17.78
CA ILE A 154 5.74 1.80 -18.78
C ILE A 154 5.26 2.19 -20.19
N PRO A 155 6.11 2.82 -21.04
CA PRO A 155 5.78 3.16 -22.42
C PRO A 155 5.38 1.93 -23.25
N LYS A 156 4.47 2.12 -24.22
CA LYS A 156 3.98 1.04 -25.10
C LYS A 156 5.15 0.41 -25.88
N GLY A 157 5.32 -0.90 -25.76
CA GLY A 157 6.36 -1.70 -26.43
C GLY A 157 6.20 -3.19 -26.12
N GLY A 158 6.88 -4.07 -26.86
CA GLY A 158 6.70 -5.53 -26.75
C GLY A 158 7.04 -6.12 -25.37
N GLU A 159 7.91 -5.47 -24.59
CA GLU A 159 8.24 -5.89 -23.22
C GLU A 159 7.17 -5.48 -22.20
N ARG A 160 6.36 -4.46 -22.52
CA ARG A 160 5.28 -3.97 -21.65
C ARG A 160 4.23 -5.03 -21.45
N ASP A 161 3.83 -5.74 -22.51
CA ASP A 161 2.77 -6.73 -22.44
C ASP A 161 3.20 -7.95 -21.61
N LEU A 162 4.47 -8.34 -21.71
CA LEU A 162 5.06 -9.39 -20.86
C LEU A 162 5.06 -8.96 -19.38
N LEU A 163 5.59 -7.77 -19.07
CA LEU A 163 5.69 -7.26 -17.69
C LEU A 163 4.32 -6.99 -17.06
N LEU A 164 3.37 -6.45 -17.85
CA LEU A 164 1.99 -6.29 -17.44
C LEU A 164 1.38 -7.66 -17.12
N THR A 165 1.43 -8.61 -18.05
CA THR A 165 0.87 -9.96 -17.85
C THR A 165 1.46 -10.62 -16.60
N ALA A 166 2.78 -10.56 -16.41
CA ALA A 166 3.43 -11.13 -15.23
C ALA A 166 2.99 -10.43 -13.92
N THR A 167 2.93 -9.10 -13.92
CA THR A 167 2.48 -8.30 -12.76
C THR A 167 1.01 -8.61 -12.43
N TYR A 168 0.16 -8.76 -13.45
CA TYR A 168 -1.24 -9.15 -13.29
C TYR A 168 -1.40 -10.52 -12.65
N VAL A 169 -0.73 -11.54 -13.20
CA VAL A 169 -0.78 -12.91 -12.66
C VAL A 169 -0.36 -12.93 -11.19
N VAL A 170 0.69 -12.20 -10.84
CA VAL A 170 1.19 -12.09 -9.46
C VAL A 170 0.19 -11.35 -8.55
N VAL A 171 -0.38 -10.23 -9.02
CA VAL A 171 -1.36 -9.44 -8.24
C VAL A 171 -2.64 -10.24 -7.99
N ILE A 172 -3.17 -10.91 -9.02
CA ILE A 172 -4.35 -11.78 -8.89
C ILE A 172 -4.07 -12.93 -7.93
N PHE A 173 -2.91 -13.59 -8.07
CA PHE A 173 -2.50 -14.64 -7.13
C PHE A 173 -2.40 -14.10 -5.70
N SER A 174 -1.80 -12.93 -5.50
CA SER A 174 -1.67 -12.32 -4.16
C SER A 174 -3.04 -12.04 -3.55
N ILE A 175 -3.97 -11.47 -4.32
CA ILE A 175 -5.29 -11.09 -3.80
C ILE A 175 -6.17 -12.32 -3.56
N ALA A 176 -6.23 -13.25 -4.51
CA ALA A 176 -7.06 -14.44 -4.40
C ALA A 176 -6.46 -15.48 -3.43
N VAL A 177 -5.21 -15.88 -3.63
CA VAL A 177 -4.60 -16.96 -2.86
C VAL A 177 -4.05 -16.45 -1.54
N GLN A 178 -3.18 -15.44 -1.55
CA GLN A 178 -2.61 -14.94 -0.29
C GLN A 178 -3.68 -14.26 0.57
N GLY A 179 -4.65 -13.56 -0.03
CA GLY A 179 -5.76 -12.93 0.68
C GLY A 179 -6.64 -13.93 1.45
N MET A 180 -7.02 -15.04 0.80
CA MET A 180 -7.82 -16.09 1.45
C MET A 180 -7.00 -16.91 2.45
N THR A 181 -5.71 -17.15 2.19
CA THR A 181 -4.85 -17.98 3.06
C THR A 181 -4.26 -17.22 4.25
N LEU A 182 -4.27 -15.89 4.25
CA LEU A 182 -3.68 -15.10 5.33
C LEU A 182 -4.27 -15.43 6.70
N LYS A 183 -5.60 -15.58 6.79
CA LYS A 183 -6.29 -15.95 8.04
C LYS A 183 -5.83 -17.29 8.62
N PHE A 184 -5.35 -18.20 7.77
CA PHE A 184 -4.85 -19.53 8.18
C PHE A 184 -3.36 -19.51 8.55
N VAL A 185 -2.58 -18.59 7.98
CA VAL A 185 -1.12 -18.48 8.19
C VAL A 185 -0.79 -17.63 9.42
N LEU A 186 -1.69 -16.75 9.83
CA LEU A 186 -1.53 -16.01 11.08
C LEU A 186 -1.51 -16.99 12.26
N PRO A 187 -0.51 -16.90 13.16
CA PRO A 187 -0.53 -17.70 14.38
C PRO A 187 -1.81 -17.35 15.14
N LYS A 188 -2.57 -18.38 15.58
CA LYS A 188 -3.69 -18.19 16.51
C LYS A 188 -3.18 -17.34 17.66
N SER A 189 -3.80 -16.19 17.86
CA SER A 189 -3.68 -15.45 19.12
C SER A 189 -4.05 -16.42 20.22
N GLU A 190 -3.07 -16.86 21.01
CA GLU A 190 -3.35 -17.46 22.30
C GLU A 190 -4.15 -16.41 23.08
N ASN A 191 -5.43 -16.70 23.31
CA ASN A 191 -6.31 -15.90 24.14
C ASN A 191 -5.58 -15.62 25.47
N SER A 192 -5.39 -14.33 25.79
CA SER A 192 -5.35 -13.87 27.19
C SER A 192 -6.76 -13.48 27.60
#